data_AF-A0AB73AKL6-F1
#
_entry.id   AF-A0AB73AKL6-F1
#
_cell.length_a   1.000
_cell.length_b   1.000
_cell.length_c   1.000
_cell.angle_alpha   90.00
_cell.angle_beta   90.00
_cell.angle_gamma   90.00
#
_symmetry.space_group_name_H-M   'P 1'
#
loop_
_entity.id
_entity.type
_entity.pdbx_description
1 polymer ?
#
loop_
_entity_poly.entity_id
_entity_poly.type
_entity_poly.pdbx_seq_one_letter_code
_entity_poly.pdbx_strand_id
1 'polypeptide(L)'
;MKTNKLLSILLLAVSMVSCTTYYQVKTRIHPDGSAHREVYAFADSAFMAGDPMKNPFMFSLDSGWVVTRFDSVRTHNYFGEEGKINVCAGREEPSVSMFAEQVHPKDPMYRPLVTPQETLTKHFRWFYTYYTYTGIYPELADKGPVPLKNYLNESEQKLWFQGDDTAYRGMNGLEMKELLDRLEKKFYDWYNRSLYELSFEVIRPFIAEIDRGKYMSRLDEVKDSLYLGYQPKDDDPDPDPELICQLLDTHYHTDCFSLLYKEKQQEVDKRFDEETRPIELFGAVIQYELKMPGQMISANTTFRDREYLVWKVDAYRLLAGEYSLTARSRVPNVWAFILTGVLILLGIGFWIKKR
;
A
#
# COMPACT_ATOMS: atom_id res chain seq x y z
N MET A 1 25.32 -34.73 4.23
CA MET A 1 24.05 -34.10 4.65
C MET A 1 24.29 -32.60 4.83
N LYS A 2 23.94 -31.79 3.83
CA LYS A 2 23.96 -30.32 3.88
C LYS A 2 22.63 -29.86 3.28
N THR A 3 21.59 -29.97 4.09
CA THR A 3 20.25 -29.48 3.80
C THR A 3 19.86 -28.78 5.08
N ASN A 4 19.91 -27.44 5.07
CA ASN A 4 19.28 -26.51 6.03
C ASN A 4 19.73 -25.05 5.77
N LYS A 5 19.91 -24.64 4.50
CA LYS A 5 20.00 -23.21 4.13
C LYS A 5 18.76 -22.70 3.39
N LEU A 6 17.88 -23.61 2.95
CA LEU A 6 16.64 -23.26 2.23
C LEU A 6 15.49 -22.88 3.17
N LEU A 7 15.55 -23.24 4.46
CA LEU A 7 14.48 -22.91 5.41
C LEU A 7 14.60 -21.51 6.01
N SER A 8 15.82 -20.93 6.03
CA SER A 8 16.07 -19.62 6.65
C SER A 8 15.63 -18.44 5.76
N ILE A 9 15.58 -18.63 4.44
CA ILE A 9 15.18 -17.59 3.49
C ILE A 9 13.66 -17.33 3.52
N LEU A 10 12.86 -18.32 3.95
CA LEU A 10 11.41 -18.16 4.03
C LEU A 10 10.93 -17.33 5.23
N LEU A 11 11.80 -17.00 6.18
CA LEU A 11 11.45 -16.27 7.41
C LEU A 11 11.72 -14.76 7.34
N LEU A 12 12.44 -14.29 6.32
CA LEU A 12 12.95 -12.91 6.25
C LEU A 12 11.96 -11.88 5.67
N ALA A 13 10.85 -12.33 5.08
CA ALA A 13 9.80 -11.43 4.58
C ALA A 13 8.83 -10.94 5.67
N VAL A 14 9.01 -11.34 6.94
CA VAL A 14 8.00 -11.19 8.01
C VAL A 14 8.40 -10.19 9.11
N SER A 15 9.61 -9.65 9.15
CA SER A 15 10.04 -8.78 10.26
C SER A 15 9.53 -7.33 10.20
N MET A 16 9.19 -6.80 9.02
CA MET A 16 8.85 -5.36 8.92
C MET A 16 7.51 -4.96 9.52
N VAL A 17 6.61 -5.92 9.80
CA VAL A 17 5.35 -5.63 10.50
C VAL A 17 4.91 -6.87 11.28
N SER A 18 5.07 -6.86 12.61
CA SER A 18 4.57 -7.94 13.48
C SER A 18 3.03 -8.10 13.44
N CYS A 19 2.31 -7.15 12.85
CA CYS A 19 0.86 -7.12 12.72
C CYS A 19 0.40 -6.67 11.33
N THR A 20 0.22 -7.60 10.39
CA THR A 20 -0.51 -7.31 9.15
C THR A 20 -1.99 -7.05 9.45
N THR A 21 -2.50 -5.91 9.01
CA THR A 21 -3.92 -5.54 9.11
C THR A 21 -4.57 -5.60 7.74
N TYR A 22 -5.59 -6.44 7.61
CA TYR A 22 -6.29 -6.65 6.35
C TYR A 22 -7.53 -5.78 6.23
N TYR A 23 -7.71 -5.22 5.04
CA TYR A 23 -8.88 -4.44 4.64
C TYR A 23 -9.42 -4.97 3.32
N GLN A 24 -10.74 -5.00 3.18
CA GLN A 24 -11.39 -5.23 1.89
C GLN A 24 -12.19 -3.98 1.53
N VAL A 25 -11.91 -3.40 0.37
CA VAL A 25 -12.61 -2.22 -0.14
C VAL A 25 -13.40 -2.65 -1.37
N LYS A 26 -14.73 -2.64 -1.30
CA LYS A 26 -15.60 -2.93 -2.44
C LYS A 26 -16.22 -1.64 -2.95
N THR A 27 -15.92 -1.28 -4.20
CA THR A 27 -16.56 -0.17 -4.89
C THR A 27 -17.44 -0.71 -6.00
N ARG A 28 -18.72 -0.31 -6.01
CA ARG A 28 -19.67 -0.60 -7.07
C ARG A 28 -20.03 0.69 -7.78
N ILE A 29 -19.81 0.72 -9.09
CA ILE A 29 -20.20 1.85 -9.93
C ILE A 29 -21.52 1.53 -10.64
N HIS A 30 -22.50 2.42 -10.49
CA HIS A 30 -23.81 2.30 -11.10
C HIS A 30 -23.82 2.88 -12.52
N PRO A 31 -24.77 2.45 -13.40
CA PRO A 31 -24.84 2.94 -14.78
C PRO A 31 -25.06 4.46 -14.92
N ASP A 32 -25.66 5.09 -13.92
CA ASP A 32 -25.84 6.55 -13.87
C ASP A 32 -24.56 7.31 -13.51
N GLY A 33 -23.55 6.63 -12.96
CA GLY A 33 -22.25 7.18 -12.56
C GLY A 33 -22.08 7.32 -11.05
N SER A 34 -23.15 7.13 -10.27
CA SER A 34 -23.08 7.04 -8.81
C SER A 34 -22.28 5.82 -8.37
N ALA A 35 -21.78 5.85 -7.14
CA ALA A 35 -20.96 4.78 -6.61
C ALA A 35 -21.22 4.50 -5.13
N HIS A 36 -21.27 3.22 -4.80
CA HIS A 36 -21.33 2.72 -3.43
C HIS A 36 -19.99 2.11 -3.05
N ARG A 37 -19.46 2.47 -1.88
CA ARG A 37 -18.21 1.92 -1.32
C ARG A 37 -18.46 1.28 0.03
N GLU A 38 -17.95 0.06 0.19
CA GLU A 38 -17.92 -0.67 1.44
C GLU A 38 -16.47 -0.93 1.83
N VAL A 39 -16.12 -0.63 3.07
CA VAL A 39 -14.81 -0.99 3.64
C VAL A 39 -15.02 -1.95 4.79
N TYR A 40 -14.42 -3.12 4.71
CA TYR A 40 -14.49 -4.18 5.70
C TYR A 40 -13.15 -4.26 6.45
N ALA A 41 -13.25 -4.47 7.76
CA ALA A 41 -12.11 -4.59 8.65
C ALA A 41 -12.42 -5.54 9.83
N PHE A 42 -11.38 -5.85 10.60
CA PHE A 42 -11.51 -6.43 11.93
C PHE A 42 -11.49 -5.32 12.98
N ALA A 43 -12.46 -5.33 13.88
CA ALA A 43 -12.61 -4.42 15.00
C ALA A 43 -12.46 -5.16 16.33
N ASP A 44 -11.85 -4.49 17.31
CA ASP A 44 -11.75 -5.01 18.67
C ASP A 44 -13.09 -4.98 19.41
N SER A 45 -13.13 -5.58 20.60
CA SER A 45 -14.35 -5.62 21.42
C SER A 45 -14.85 -4.24 21.85
N ALA A 46 -13.97 -3.25 22.00
CA ALA A 46 -14.34 -1.91 22.44
C ALA A 46 -15.09 -1.16 21.34
N PHE A 47 -14.62 -1.22 20.10
CA PHE A 47 -15.36 -0.69 18.96
C PHE A 47 -16.71 -1.40 18.74
N MET A 48 -16.71 -2.73 18.92
CA MET A 48 -17.94 -3.52 18.82
C MET A 48 -18.96 -3.16 19.90
N ALA A 49 -18.50 -2.75 21.09
CA ALA A 49 -19.33 -2.22 22.17
C ALA A 49 -19.77 -0.76 21.97
N GLY A 50 -19.28 -0.08 20.92
CA GLY A 50 -19.71 1.27 20.56
C GLY A 50 -18.70 2.38 20.84
N ASP A 51 -17.46 2.08 21.22
CA ASP A 51 -16.41 3.09 21.42
C ASP A 51 -15.89 3.61 20.06
N PRO A 52 -16.17 4.88 19.68
CA PRO A 52 -15.69 5.43 18.42
C PRO A 52 -14.17 5.68 18.40
N MET A 53 -13.52 5.76 19.57
CA MET A 53 -12.06 5.99 19.66
C MET A 53 -11.25 4.77 19.20
N LYS A 54 -11.90 3.60 19.12
CA LYS A 54 -11.31 2.33 18.66
C LYS A 54 -11.61 2.04 17.20
N ASN A 55 -11.74 3.10 16.39
CA ASN A 55 -12.03 3.00 14.95
C ASN A 55 -10.98 2.13 14.21
N PRO A 56 -11.37 0.97 13.65
CA PRO A 56 -10.46 0.05 12.98
C PRO A 56 -10.07 0.51 11.58
N PHE A 57 -10.78 1.48 11.00
CA PHE A 57 -10.53 1.99 9.66
C PHE A 57 -9.37 2.99 9.65
N MET A 58 -8.73 3.18 8.49
CA MET A 58 -7.69 4.20 8.28
C MET A 58 -8.27 5.61 8.05
N PHE A 59 -9.59 5.75 8.06
CA PHE A 59 -10.33 7.00 7.85
C PHE A 59 -11.28 7.28 9.01
N SER A 60 -11.63 8.55 9.16
CA SER A 60 -12.61 9.03 10.14
C SER A 60 -14.02 8.66 9.71
N LEU A 61 -14.83 8.21 10.68
CA LEU A 61 -16.24 7.90 10.49
C LEU A 61 -17.09 9.16 10.76
N ASP A 62 -17.49 9.84 9.68
CA ASP A 62 -18.45 10.95 9.71
C ASP A 62 -19.91 10.45 9.52
N SER A 63 -20.86 11.38 9.40
CA SER A 63 -22.28 11.07 9.19
C SER A 63 -22.61 10.46 7.82
N GLY A 64 -21.67 10.49 6.87
CA GLY A 64 -21.83 9.87 5.55
C GLY A 64 -21.63 8.35 5.57
N TRP A 65 -21.04 7.80 6.63
CA TRP A 65 -20.80 6.37 6.78
C TRP A 65 -21.92 5.66 7.53
N VAL A 66 -22.37 4.53 6.97
CA VAL A 66 -23.25 3.57 7.64
C VAL A 66 -22.42 2.39 8.12
N VAL A 67 -22.23 2.28 9.44
CA VAL A 67 -21.45 1.21 10.05
C VAL A 67 -22.34 0.02 10.38
N THR A 68 -22.02 -1.13 9.82
CA THR A 68 -22.66 -2.43 10.09
C THR A 68 -21.69 -3.33 10.85
N ARG A 69 -22.06 -3.73 12.06
CA ARG A 69 -21.36 -4.74 12.86
C ARG A 69 -21.94 -6.11 12.56
N PHE A 70 -21.09 -7.12 12.40
CA PHE A 70 -21.54 -8.49 12.15
C PHE A 70 -21.72 -9.24 13.46
N ASP A 71 -22.71 -10.14 13.49
CA ASP A 71 -23.00 -11.00 14.65
C ASP A 71 -21.88 -12.01 14.93
N SER A 72 -21.03 -12.28 13.92
CA SER A 72 -19.90 -13.20 14.02
C SER A 72 -18.72 -12.71 13.20
N VAL A 73 -17.52 -13.08 13.65
CA VAL A 73 -16.27 -12.89 12.89
C VAL A 73 -16.30 -13.84 11.70
N ARG A 74 -16.02 -13.30 10.51
CA ARG A 74 -15.86 -14.07 9.27
C ARG A 74 -14.39 -14.10 8.90
N THR A 75 -13.98 -15.19 8.27
CA THR A 75 -12.66 -15.30 7.64
C THR A 75 -12.77 -14.96 6.16
N HIS A 76 -11.79 -14.24 5.63
CA HIS A 76 -11.69 -13.88 4.22
C HIS A 76 -10.27 -14.13 3.72
N ASN A 77 -10.13 -14.58 2.47
CA ASN A 77 -8.84 -14.83 1.85
C ASN A 77 -8.32 -13.54 1.19
N TYR A 78 -7.16 -13.08 1.61
CA TYR A 78 -6.41 -11.94 1.09
C TYR A 78 -5.16 -12.47 0.37
N PHE A 79 -5.31 -12.80 -0.91
CA PHE A 79 -4.19 -13.23 -1.77
C PHE A 79 -3.42 -14.46 -1.24
N GLY A 80 -4.13 -15.42 -0.63
CA GLY A 80 -3.54 -16.63 -0.04
C GLY A 80 -3.46 -16.61 1.50
N GLU A 81 -3.62 -15.45 2.12
CA GLU A 81 -3.59 -15.28 3.58
C GLU A 81 -5.00 -15.15 4.15
N GLU A 82 -5.26 -15.75 5.32
CA GLU A 82 -6.57 -15.64 5.97
C GLU A 82 -6.61 -14.43 6.91
N GLY A 83 -7.51 -13.49 6.63
CA GLY A 83 -7.79 -12.34 7.49
C GLY A 83 -9.18 -12.43 8.12
N LYS A 84 -9.36 -11.75 9.25
CA LYS A 84 -10.65 -11.67 9.95
C LYS A 84 -11.40 -10.40 9.56
N ILE A 85 -12.72 -10.47 9.50
CA ILE A 85 -13.62 -9.32 9.34
C ILE A 85 -14.83 -9.46 10.26
N ASN A 86 -15.26 -8.36 10.88
CA ASN A 86 -16.45 -8.32 11.73
C ASN A 86 -17.21 -6.99 11.66
N VAL A 87 -16.73 -6.04 10.86
CA VAL A 87 -17.39 -4.75 10.63
C VAL A 87 -17.27 -4.34 9.17
N CYS A 88 -18.26 -3.59 8.69
CA CYS A 88 -18.26 -2.90 7.42
C CYS A 88 -18.71 -1.44 7.60
N ALA A 89 -18.06 -0.50 6.93
CA ALA A 89 -18.53 0.87 6.76
C ALA A 89 -18.93 1.08 5.30
N GLY A 90 -20.20 1.43 5.05
CA GLY A 90 -20.75 1.68 3.72
C GLY A 90 -21.02 3.18 3.49
N ARG A 91 -20.77 3.67 2.28
CA ARG A 91 -21.04 5.07 1.88
C ARG A 91 -21.40 5.16 0.41
N GLU A 92 -22.41 5.98 0.11
CA GLU A 92 -22.87 6.27 -1.25
C GLU A 92 -22.39 7.65 -1.66
N GLU A 93 -21.94 7.79 -2.91
CA GLU A 93 -21.53 9.07 -3.48
C GLU A 93 -22.05 9.26 -4.91
N PRO A 94 -22.34 10.51 -5.34
CA PRO A 94 -22.77 10.80 -6.71
C PRO A 94 -21.76 10.42 -7.80
N SER A 95 -20.49 10.26 -7.44
CA SER A 95 -19.43 9.77 -8.32
C SER A 95 -18.26 9.20 -7.52
N VAL A 96 -17.42 8.40 -8.18
CA VAL A 96 -16.18 7.89 -7.55
C VAL A 96 -15.19 8.99 -7.15
N SER A 97 -15.20 10.15 -7.83
CA SER A 97 -14.28 11.25 -7.52
C SER A 97 -14.61 11.91 -6.17
N MET A 98 -15.87 11.88 -5.75
CA MET A 98 -16.30 12.46 -4.48
C MET A 98 -15.67 11.74 -3.29
N PHE A 99 -15.33 10.44 -3.40
CA PHE A 99 -14.67 9.74 -2.29
C PHE A 99 -13.35 10.39 -1.87
N ALA A 100 -12.56 10.95 -2.80
CA ALA A 100 -11.31 11.62 -2.45
C ALA A 100 -11.53 12.91 -1.64
N GLU A 101 -12.64 13.60 -1.88
CA GLU A 101 -13.01 14.83 -1.17
C GLU A 101 -13.69 14.54 0.18
N GLN A 102 -14.42 13.43 0.23
CA GLN A 102 -15.36 13.12 1.30
C GLN A 102 -14.83 12.13 2.33
N VAL A 103 -13.86 11.28 1.95
CA VAL A 103 -13.23 10.34 2.87
C VAL A 103 -12.00 11.00 3.47
N HIS A 104 -12.04 11.26 4.77
CA HIS A 104 -10.94 11.91 5.48
C HIS A 104 -10.10 10.87 6.24
N PRO A 105 -8.78 10.78 6.00
CA PRO A 105 -7.93 9.87 6.77
C PRO A 105 -7.95 10.26 8.26
N LYS A 106 -7.94 9.28 9.16
CA LYS A 106 -7.97 9.53 10.62
C LYS A 106 -6.66 10.15 11.14
N ASP A 107 -5.58 9.88 10.40
CA ASP A 107 -4.26 10.45 10.58
C ASP A 107 -3.72 10.77 9.17
N PRO A 108 -3.10 11.95 8.95
CA PRO A 108 -2.55 12.34 7.66
C PRO A 108 -1.65 11.29 7.00
N MET A 109 -0.96 10.44 7.76
CA MET A 109 -0.10 9.39 7.21
C MET A 109 -0.85 8.41 6.30
N TYR A 110 -2.14 8.15 6.58
CA TYR A 110 -2.92 7.14 5.84
C TYR A 110 -3.45 7.68 4.51
N ARG A 111 -3.30 8.97 4.24
CA ARG A 111 -3.77 9.62 3.00
C ARG A 111 -3.41 8.83 1.73
N PRO A 112 -2.17 8.31 1.54
CA PRO A 112 -1.80 7.60 0.34
C PRO A 112 -2.62 6.33 0.09
N LEU A 113 -3.13 5.67 1.14
CA LEU A 113 -3.91 4.44 1.05
C LEU A 113 -5.43 4.67 1.08
N VAL A 114 -5.87 5.83 1.56
CA VAL A 114 -7.29 6.12 1.84
C VAL A 114 -7.94 6.97 0.76
N THR A 115 -7.21 7.94 0.19
CA THR A 115 -7.78 8.94 -0.73
C THR A 115 -7.11 8.88 -2.10
N PRO A 116 -7.28 7.79 -2.87
CA PRO A 116 -6.82 7.76 -4.26
C PRO A 116 -7.60 8.78 -5.09
N GLN A 117 -6.97 9.30 -6.14
CA GLN A 117 -7.65 10.13 -7.13
C GLN A 117 -8.42 9.21 -8.10
N GLU A 118 -9.74 9.26 -8.04
CA GLU A 118 -10.60 8.38 -8.81
C GLU A 118 -11.43 9.14 -9.83
N THR A 119 -11.52 8.60 -11.04
CA THR A 119 -12.31 9.18 -12.14
C THR A 119 -13.09 8.11 -12.87
N LEU A 120 -14.29 8.50 -13.33
CA LEU A 120 -15.12 7.69 -14.22
C LEU A 120 -15.48 8.53 -15.44
N THR A 121 -15.02 8.12 -16.61
CA THR A 121 -15.40 8.77 -17.87
C THR A 121 -16.43 7.92 -18.60
N LYS A 122 -17.48 8.59 -19.09
CA LYS A 122 -18.59 7.97 -19.82
C LYS A 122 -18.55 8.43 -21.28
N HIS A 123 -18.53 7.48 -22.20
CA HIS A 123 -18.54 7.76 -23.64
C HIS A 123 -19.70 7.03 -24.32
N PHE A 124 -20.74 7.80 -24.67
CA PHE A 124 -21.90 7.28 -25.38
C PHE A 124 -21.57 7.02 -26.85
N ARG A 125 -21.96 5.83 -27.34
CA ARG A 125 -22.15 5.53 -28.77
C ARG A 125 -23.55 4.99 -28.95
N TRP A 126 -24.11 5.07 -30.16
CA TRP A 126 -25.51 4.73 -30.44
C TRP A 126 -25.98 3.44 -29.74
N PHE A 127 -25.31 2.31 -29.97
CA PHE A 127 -25.67 1.02 -29.38
C PHE A 127 -25.08 0.73 -28.00
N TYR A 128 -23.99 1.40 -27.61
CA TYR A 128 -23.26 1.08 -26.39
C TYR A 128 -22.74 2.33 -25.71
N THR A 129 -22.87 2.38 -24.39
CA THR A 129 -22.18 3.36 -23.56
C THR A 129 -20.96 2.72 -22.93
N TYR A 130 -19.80 3.34 -23.09
CA TYR A 130 -18.52 2.88 -22.55
C TYR A 130 -18.17 3.63 -21.28
N TYR A 131 -17.61 2.91 -20.32
CA TYR A 131 -17.15 3.45 -19.04
C TYR A 131 -15.66 3.15 -18.91
N THR A 132 -14.87 4.17 -18.53
CA THR A 132 -13.46 3.99 -18.16
C THR A 132 -13.28 4.52 -16.76
N TYR A 133 -12.93 3.62 -15.84
CA TYR A 133 -12.53 3.93 -14.48
C TYR A 133 -11.00 4.02 -14.40
N THR A 134 -10.51 5.02 -13.66
CA THR A 134 -9.11 5.16 -13.28
C THR A 134 -9.05 5.55 -11.81
N GLY A 135 -8.37 4.76 -10.97
CA GLY A 135 -7.99 5.12 -9.61
C GLY A 135 -6.48 5.24 -9.51
N ILE A 136 -5.98 6.36 -9.00
CA ILE A 136 -4.55 6.64 -8.86
C ILE A 136 -4.24 6.80 -7.38
N TYR A 137 -3.49 5.85 -6.84
CA TYR A 137 -2.91 5.97 -5.52
C TYR A 137 -1.60 6.75 -5.65
N PRO A 138 -1.41 7.84 -4.87
CA PRO A 138 -0.22 8.64 -4.96
C PRO A 138 1.00 7.87 -4.43
N GLU A 139 2.16 8.23 -4.96
CA GLU A 139 3.44 7.80 -4.41
C GLU A 139 3.58 8.21 -2.93
N LEU A 140 4.27 7.40 -2.12
CA LEU A 140 4.61 7.78 -0.75
C LEU A 140 5.53 9.00 -0.76
N ALA A 141 5.09 10.07 -0.08
CA ALA A 141 5.86 11.31 0.03
C ALA A 141 7.12 11.13 0.87
N ASP A 142 7.03 10.35 1.95
CA ASP A 142 8.15 9.99 2.79
C ASP A 142 8.54 8.53 2.53
N LYS A 143 9.81 8.33 2.17
CA LYS A 143 10.41 7.01 1.90
C LYS A 143 11.66 6.79 2.75
N GLY A 144 11.85 7.60 3.78
CA GLY A 144 13.03 7.60 4.61
C GLY A 144 14.23 8.36 4.01
N PRO A 145 15.34 8.39 4.75
CA PRO A 145 16.49 9.27 4.47
C PRO A 145 17.33 8.86 3.26
N VAL A 146 17.18 7.64 2.76
CA VAL A 146 18.03 7.08 1.71
C VAL A 146 17.22 6.90 0.42
N PRO A 147 17.61 7.54 -0.70
CA PRO A 147 16.93 7.36 -1.97
C PRO A 147 16.99 5.92 -2.49
N LEU A 148 15.83 5.32 -2.80
CA LEU A 148 15.71 3.97 -3.39
C LEU A 148 16.59 3.78 -4.64
N LYS A 149 16.72 4.83 -5.47
CA LYS A 149 17.53 4.82 -6.70
C LYS A 149 19.01 4.50 -6.48
N ASN A 150 19.51 4.63 -5.25
CA ASN A 150 20.88 4.27 -4.90
C ASN A 150 21.08 2.73 -4.90
N TYR A 151 20.01 1.95 -4.79
CA TYR A 151 20.04 0.49 -4.69
C TYR A 151 19.27 -0.20 -5.84
N LEU A 152 18.11 0.34 -6.20
CA LEU A 152 17.21 -0.20 -7.23
C LEU A 152 17.01 0.82 -8.34
N ASN A 153 17.25 0.46 -9.60
CA ASN A 153 16.89 1.33 -10.73
C ASN A 153 15.37 1.36 -10.98
N GLU A 154 14.89 2.25 -11.84
CA GLU A 154 13.44 2.42 -12.07
C GLU A 154 12.71 1.15 -12.52
N SER A 155 13.32 0.34 -13.40
CA SER A 155 12.71 -0.93 -13.84
C SER A 155 12.69 -1.96 -12.73
N GLU A 156 13.76 -2.03 -11.93
CA GLU A 156 13.85 -2.90 -10.75
C GLU A 156 12.80 -2.50 -9.70
N GLN A 157 12.63 -1.20 -9.43
CA GLN A 157 11.60 -0.70 -8.52
C GLN A 157 10.19 -1.07 -8.98
N LYS A 158 9.88 -0.86 -10.27
CA LYS A 158 8.56 -1.20 -10.83
C LYS A 158 8.27 -2.70 -10.79
N LEU A 159 9.25 -3.54 -11.11
CA LEU A 159 9.09 -4.99 -10.98
C LEU A 159 8.89 -5.39 -9.52
N TRP A 160 9.78 -4.95 -8.63
CA TRP A 160 9.80 -5.38 -7.23
C TRP A 160 8.56 -4.93 -6.46
N PHE A 161 8.15 -3.67 -6.64
CA PHE A 161 7.09 -3.06 -5.83
C PHE A 161 5.71 -3.10 -6.50
N GLN A 162 5.62 -3.03 -7.83
CA GLN A 162 4.35 -2.96 -8.54
C GLN A 162 4.06 -4.20 -9.40
N GLY A 163 5.04 -5.10 -9.58
CA GLY A 163 4.90 -6.30 -10.41
C GLY A 163 4.91 -6.01 -11.92
N ASP A 164 5.38 -4.84 -12.36
CA ASP A 164 5.53 -4.53 -13.79
C ASP A 164 6.78 -5.20 -14.35
N ASP A 165 6.57 -6.28 -15.11
CA ASP A 165 7.61 -7.10 -15.72
C ASP A 165 8.00 -6.64 -17.14
N THR A 166 7.52 -5.49 -17.60
CA THR A 166 7.67 -5.06 -19.01
C THR A 166 9.13 -5.05 -19.47
N ALA A 167 10.07 -4.63 -18.60
CA ALA A 167 11.50 -4.59 -18.90
C ALA A 167 12.18 -5.98 -18.91
N TYR A 168 11.51 -7.02 -18.41
CA TYR A 168 12.05 -8.36 -18.17
C TYR A 168 11.28 -9.45 -18.92
N ARG A 169 10.43 -9.07 -19.88
CA ARG A 169 9.67 -10.01 -20.70
C ARG A 169 10.57 -11.00 -21.41
N GLY A 170 10.19 -12.27 -21.35
CA GLY A 170 10.94 -13.39 -21.94
C GLY A 170 11.78 -14.18 -20.95
N MET A 171 11.96 -13.67 -19.72
CA MET A 171 12.55 -14.47 -18.64
C MET A 171 11.64 -15.64 -18.28
N ASN A 172 12.24 -16.82 -18.12
CA ASN A 172 11.55 -17.97 -17.54
C ASN A 172 11.53 -17.88 -16.00
N GLY A 173 10.87 -18.83 -15.34
CA GLY A 173 10.71 -18.82 -13.88
C GLY A 173 12.03 -18.89 -13.10
N LEU A 174 13.06 -19.58 -13.60
CA LEU A 174 14.37 -19.65 -12.95
C LEU A 174 15.12 -18.31 -13.05
N GLU A 175 15.13 -17.71 -14.24
CA GLU A 175 15.75 -16.41 -14.48
C GLU A 175 15.06 -15.31 -13.67
N MET A 176 13.73 -15.34 -13.62
CA MET A 176 12.94 -14.41 -12.80
C MET A 176 13.23 -14.61 -11.31
N LYS A 177 13.32 -15.85 -10.82
CA LYS A 177 13.71 -16.13 -9.44
C LYS A 177 15.07 -15.52 -9.10
N GLU A 178 16.09 -15.78 -9.92
CA GLU A 178 17.44 -15.24 -9.68
C GLU A 178 17.48 -13.71 -9.72
N LEU A 179 16.66 -13.09 -10.56
CA LEU A 179 16.49 -11.64 -10.56
C LEU A 179 15.86 -11.17 -9.24
N LEU A 180 14.74 -11.76 -8.83
CA LEU A 180 14.03 -11.40 -7.61
C LEU A 180 14.88 -11.60 -6.35
N ASP A 181 15.67 -12.69 -6.26
CA ASP A 181 16.61 -12.90 -5.14
C ASP A 181 17.63 -11.74 -5.03
N ARG A 182 18.10 -11.19 -6.18
CA ARG A 182 19.02 -10.03 -6.17
C ARG A 182 18.31 -8.74 -5.78
N LEU A 183 17.06 -8.56 -6.22
CA LEU A 183 16.28 -7.37 -5.87
C LEU A 183 15.91 -7.36 -4.39
N GLU A 184 15.59 -8.53 -3.83
CA GLU A 184 15.37 -8.72 -2.39
C GLU A 184 16.57 -8.26 -1.59
N LYS A 185 17.77 -8.71 -1.96
CA LYS A 185 19.00 -8.29 -1.28
C LYS A 185 19.21 -6.77 -1.38
N LYS A 186 19.05 -6.19 -2.57
CA LYS A 186 19.16 -4.73 -2.77
C LYS A 186 18.16 -3.94 -1.92
N PHE A 187 16.94 -4.46 -1.81
CA PHE A 187 15.90 -3.88 -0.97
C PHE A 187 16.26 -3.97 0.51
N TYR A 188 16.77 -5.11 0.97
CA TYR A 188 17.23 -5.28 2.35
C TYR A 188 18.43 -4.38 2.68
N ASP A 189 19.40 -4.25 1.78
CA ASP A 189 20.54 -3.34 1.93
C ASP A 189 20.06 -1.87 2.04
N TRP A 190 19.08 -1.47 1.22
CA TRP A 190 18.45 -0.15 1.29
C TRP A 190 17.69 0.07 2.59
N TYR A 191 16.90 -0.91 3.03
CA TYR A 191 16.11 -0.85 4.25
C TYR A 191 17.01 -0.69 5.48
N ASN A 192 18.02 -1.53 5.61
CA ASN A 192 19.00 -1.45 6.70
C ASN A 192 19.74 -0.11 6.71
N ARG A 193 20.17 0.37 5.54
CA ARG A 193 20.84 1.68 5.47
C ARG A 193 19.89 2.80 5.87
N SER A 194 18.62 2.72 5.49
CA SER A 194 17.61 3.73 5.84
C SER A 194 17.35 3.78 7.34
N LEU A 195 17.20 2.62 7.99
CA LEU A 195 17.05 2.55 9.44
C LEU A 195 18.31 3.03 10.16
N TYR A 196 19.50 2.61 9.73
CA TYR A 196 20.75 3.08 10.31
C TYR A 196 20.86 4.61 10.30
N GLU A 197 20.57 5.24 9.16
CA GLU A 197 20.58 6.70 9.02
C GLU A 197 19.54 7.37 9.94
N LEU A 198 18.33 6.81 10.01
CA LEU A 198 17.28 7.32 10.87
C LEU A 198 17.66 7.23 12.35
N SER A 199 18.16 6.07 12.80
CA SER A 199 18.62 5.86 14.17
C SER A 199 19.77 6.81 14.54
N PHE A 200 20.68 7.07 13.59
CA PHE A 200 21.76 8.04 13.78
C PHE A 200 21.23 9.47 13.95
N GLU A 201 20.26 9.89 13.15
CA GLU A 201 19.66 11.22 13.27
C GLU A 201 18.79 11.37 14.52
N VAL A 202 18.13 10.29 14.97
CA VAL A 202 17.36 10.29 16.23
C VAL A 202 18.27 10.50 17.44
N ILE A 203 19.43 9.84 17.49
CA ILE A 203 20.35 9.95 18.62
C ILE A 203 21.21 11.22 18.59
N ARG A 204 21.49 11.78 17.40
CA ARG A 204 22.34 12.97 17.20
C ARG A 204 22.07 14.14 18.18
N PRO A 205 20.84 14.61 18.40
CA PRO A 205 20.60 15.73 19.31
C PRO A 205 20.91 15.40 20.78
N PHE A 206 20.74 14.15 21.21
CA PHE A 206 21.11 13.73 22.57
C PHE A 206 22.63 13.69 22.74
N ILE A 207 23.37 13.27 21.70
CA ILE A 207 24.83 13.28 21.70
C ILE A 207 25.38 14.71 21.86
N ALA A 208 24.67 15.73 21.38
CA ALA A 208 25.09 17.12 21.53
C ALA A 208 25.20 17.58 22.99
N GLU A 209 24.52 16.89 23.91
CA GLU A 209 24.56 17.17 25.35
C GLU A 209 25.84 16.60 26.02
N ILE A 210 26.47 15.60 25.40
CA ILE A 210 27.69 14.97 25.94
C ILE A 210 28.86 15.95 25.85
N ASP A 211 29.50 16.21 27.00
CA ASP A 211 30.75 16.96 27.13
C ASP A 211 30.75 18.27 26.30
N ARG A 212 29.64 19.02 26.38
CA ARG A 212 29.40 20.29 25.64
C ARG A 212 29.53 20.14 24.12
N GLY A 213 29.11 19.01 23.58
CA GLY A 213 29.10 18.74 22.14
C GLY A 213 30.47 18.35 21.58
N LYS A 214 31.39 17.84 22.41
CA LYS A 214 32.75 17.42 22.02
C LYS A 214 32.79 16.53 20.78
N TYR A 215 31.81 15.64 20.62
CA TYR A 215 31.76 14.67 19.53
C TYR A 215 31.03 15.17 18.28
N MET A 216 30.29 16.29 18.37
CA MET A 216 29.36 16.72 17.32
C MET A 216 30.01 17.01 15.98
N SER A 217 31.20 17.62 15.97
CA SER A 217 31.90 17.96 14.72
C SER A 217 32.43 16.74 13.97
N ARG A 218 32.48 15.56 14.60
CA ARG A 218 33.05 14.33 14.04
C ARG A 218 32.02 13.25 13.73
N LEU A 219 30.76 13.42 14.15
CA LEU A 219 29.71 12.42 13.93
C LEU A 219 29.52 12.13 12.44
N ASP A 220 29.48 13.16 11.60
CA ASP A 220 29.31 13.01 10.15
C ASP A 220 30.53 12.37 9.49
N GLU A 221 31.73 12.59 10.02
CA GLU A 221 32.97 12.00 9.50
C GLU A 221 33.03 10.49 9.71
N VAL A 222 32.43 9.99 10.80
CA VAL A 222 32.52 8.58 11.19
C VAL A 222 31.34 7.75 10.70
N LYS A 223 30.17 8.37 10.46
CA LYS A 223 28.90 7.70 10.14
C LYS A 223 29.03 6.59 9.07
N ASP A 224 29.61 6.92 7.91
CA ASP A 224 29.77 5.93 6.83
C ASP A 224 30.73 4.81 7.19
N SER A 225 31.84 5.15 7.88
CA SER A 225 32.83 4.16 8.31
C SER A 225 32.27 3.18 9.35
N LEU A 226 31.39 3.66 10.24
CA LEU A 226 30.72 2.83 11.23
C LEU A 226 29.78 1.83 10.56
N TYR A 227 28.97 2.27 9.61
CA TYR A 227 28.09 1.37 8.86
C TYR A 227 28.86 0.30 8.07
N LEU A 228 29.94 0.72 7.38
CA LEU A 228 30.80 -0.20 6.62
C LEU A 228 31.55 -1.19 7.52
N GLY A 229 31.89 -0.79 8.76
CA GLY A 229 32.53 -1.64 9.75
C GLY A 229 31.55 -2.60 10.43
N TYR A 230 30.30 -2.17 10.63
CA TYR A 230 29.22 -2.98 11.20
C TYR A 230 28.86 -4.18 10.31
N GLN A 231 28.76 -3.96 8.99
CA GLN A 231 28.40 -5.01 8.01
C GLN A 231 27.15 -5.81 8.41
N PRO A 232 25.96 -5.20 8.39
CA PRO A 232 24.71 -5.88 8.78
C PRO A 232 24.55 -7.17 7.99
N LYS A 233 24.21 -8.24 8.70
CA LYS A 233 23.84 -9.53 8.13
C LYS A 233 22.33 -9.67 8.12
N ASP A 234 21.85 -10.55 7.24
CA ASP A 234 20.42 -10.83 7.06
C ASP A 234 19.72 -11.27 8.36
N ASP A 235 20.44 -11.83 9.34
CA ASP A 235 19.93 -12.28 10.63
C ASP A 235 20.16 -11.31 11.80
N ASP A 236 20.79 -10.16 11.54
CA ASP A 236 20.99 -9.14 12.57
C ASP A 236 19.67 -8.42 12.88
N PRO A 237 19.49 -7.91 14.11
CA PRO A 237 18.36 -7.05 14.44
C PRO A 237 18.35 -5.79 13.57
N ASP A 238 17.16 -5.25 13.36
CA ASP A 238 16.99 -3.97 12.68
C ASP A 238 17.81 -2.87 13.40
N PRO A 239 18.53 -1.99 12.66
CA PRO A 239 19.29 -0.92 13.27
C PRO A 239 18.41 0.03 14.09
N ASP A 240 18.79 0.24 15.35
CA ASP A 240 18.09 1.11 16.31
C ASP A 240 19.08 2.12 16.95
N PRO A 241 18.59 3.10 17.72
CA PRO A 241 19.47 4.07 18.38
C PRO A 241 20.47 3.45 19.37
N GLU A 242 20.13 2.33 20.01
CA GLU A 242 21.03 1.62 20.93
C GLU A 242 22.27 1.09 20.19
N LEU A 243 22.06 0.45 19.04
CA LEU A 243 23.14 -0.03 18.17
C LEU A 243 24.08 1.12 17.78
N ILE A 244 23.53 2.29 17.41
CA ILE A 244 24.36 3.46 17.06
C ILE A 244 25.26 3.86 18.23
N CYS A 245 24.72 3.92 19.45
CA CYS A 245 25.50 4.20 20.65
C CYS A 245 26.62 3.18 20.86
N GLN A 246 26.34 1.88 20.68
CA GLN A 246 27.35 0.82 20.82
C GLN A 246 28.48 0.94 19.78
N LEU A 247 28.13 1.30 18.53
CA LEU A 247 29.12 1.53 17.47
C LEU A 247 30.01 2.73 17.76
N LEU A 248 29.43 3.82 18.29
CA LEU A 248 30.17 5.02 18.67
C LEU A 248 31.09 4.76 19.87
N ASP A 249 30.61 4.06 20.89
CA ASP A 249 31.41 3.64 22.05
C ASP A 249 32.63 2.81 21.63
N THR A 250 32.42 1.85 20.71
CA THR A 250 33.48 1.03 20.13
C THR A 250 34.51 1.88 19.38
N HIS A 251 34.06 2.83 18.56
CA HIS A 251 34.93 3.68 17.76
C HIS A 251 35.75 4.68 18.58
N TYR A 252 35.13 5.31 19.57
CA TYR A 252 35.78 6.32 20.42
C TYR A 252 36.44 5.74 21.67
N HIS A 253 36.36 4.42 21.87
CA HIS A 253 36.86 3.72 23.05
C HIS A 253 36.32 4.31 24.37
N THR A 254 35.00 4.44 24.45
CA THR A 254 34.27 5.00 25.59
C THR A 254 32.98 4.20 25.85
N ASP A 255 32.23 4.57 26.87
CA ASP A 255 30.90 4.03 27.22
C ASP A 255 29.85 5.14 27.32
N CYS A 256 30.23 6.40 27.02
CA CYS A 256 29.36 7.54 27.26
C CYS A 256 28.10 7.54 26.39
N PHE A 257 28.15 6.95 25.19
CA PHE A 257 27.00 6.92 24.29
C PHE A 257 25.96 5.90 24.76
N SER A 258 26.38 4.69 25.16
CA SER A 258 25.47 3.70 25.75
C SER A 258 24.94 4.13 27.12
N LEU A 259 25.74 4.84 27.93
CA LEU A 259 25.27 5.42 29.19
C LEU A 259 24.21 6.50 28.95
N LEU A 260 24.42 7.39 27.97
CA LEU A 260 23.42 8.37 27.54
C LEU A 260 22.13 7.68 27.11
N TYR A 261 22.20 6.65 26.25
CA TYR A 261 21.01 5.91 25.81
C TYR A 261 20.25 5.32 27.01
N LYS A 262 20.95 4.69 27.95
CA LYS A 262 20.31 4.14 29.17
C LYS A 262 19.64 5.22 30.03
N GLU A 263 20.26 6.40 30.16
CA GLU A 263 19.69 7.53 30.88
C GLU A 263 18.46 8.10 30.18
N LYS A 264 18.49 8.15 28.84
CA LYS A 264 17.51 8.83 27.99
C LYS A 264 16.59 7.90 27.20
N GLN A 265 16.57 6.61 27.56
CA GLN A 265 15.95 5.55 26.77
C GLN A 265 14.51 5.89 26.36
N GLN A 266 13.68 6.31 27.32
CA GLN A 266 12.27 6.64 27.03
C GLN A 266 12.11 7.80 26.04
N GLU A 267 13.00 8.80 26.08
CA GLU A 267 12.95 9.96 25.17
C GLU A 267 13.43 9.58 23.77
N VAL A 268 14.50 8.78 23.69
CA VAL A 268 15.08 8.28 22.45
C VAL A 268 14.13 7.31 21.75
N ASP A 269 13.63 6.31 22.46
CA ASP A 269 12.74 5.28 21.92
C ASP A 269 11.43 5.90 21.42
N LYS A 270 10.83 6.80 22.22
CA LYS A 270 9.63 7.53 21.79
C LYS A 270 9.86 8.29 20.50
N ARG A 271 11.01 8.97 20.37
CA ARG A 271 11.33 9.71 19.15
C ARG A 271 11.56 8.77 17.98
N PHE A 272 12.26 7.66 18.19
CA PHE A 272 12.46 6.65 17.16
C PHE A 272 11.13 6.07 16.67
N ASP A 273 10.20 5.76 17.59
CA ASP A 273 8.85 5.31 17.26
C ASP A 273 8.07 6.37 16.45
N GLU A 274 8.18 7.65 16.80
CA GLU A 274 7.53 8.76 16.06
C GLU A 274 8.08 8.91 14.64
N GLU A 275 9.40 8.81 14.46
CA GLU A 275 10.08 8.94 13.15
C GLU A 275 9.90 7.68 12.28
N THR A 276 9.75 6.50 12.88
CA THR A 276 9.50 5.22 12.19
C THR A 276 8.01 4.92 12.01
N ARG A 277 7.12 5.72 12.59
CA ARG A 277 5.66 5.56 12.50
C ARG A 277 5.12 5.33 11.08
N PRO A 278 5.65 5.95 10.00
CA PRO A 278 5.22 5.65 8.64
C PRO A 278 5.38 4.17 8.21
N ILE A 279 6.26 3.40 8.87
CA ILE A 279 6.42 1.95 8.62
C ILE A 279 5.11 1.19 8.88
N GLU A 280 4.23 1.70 9.75
CA GLU A 280 2.90 1.12 10.00
C GLU A 280 2.07 0.97 8.72
N LEU A 281 2.26 1.86 7.72
CA LEU A 281 1.56 1.78 6.43
C LEU A 281 1.85 0.48 5.68
N PHE A 282 3.04 -0.09 5.86
CA PHE A 282 3.43 -1.36 5.25
C PHE A 282 2.75 -2.57 5.87
N GLY A 283 2.11 -2.37 7.04
CA GLY A 283 1.26 -3.35 7.68
C GLY A 283 -0.13 -3.46 7.08
N ALA A 284 -0.57 -2.46 6.31
CA ALA A 284 -1.90 -2.45 5.72
C ALA A 284 -1.93 -3.21 4.39
N VAL A 285 -2.76 -4.24 4.31
CA VAL A 285 -3.05 -4.97 3.06
C VAL A 285 -4.50 -4.72 2.68
N ILE A 286 -4.71 -4.04 1.55
CA ILE A 286 -6.04 -3.74 1.02
C ILE A 286 -6.31 -4.63 -0.19
N GLN A 287 -7.38 -5.42 -0.12
CA GLN A 287 -8.01 -6.02 -1.29
C GLN A 287 -9.05 -5.05 -1.84
N TYR A 288 -8.68 -4.32 -2.89
CA TYR A 288 -9.60 -3.41 -3.59
C TYR A 288 -10.38 -4.17 -4.66
N GLU A 289 -11.69 -4.10 -4.61
CA GLU A 289 -12.62 -4.79 -5.49
C GLU A 289 -13.52 -3.79 -6.22
N LEU A 290 -13.52 -3.83 -7.55
CA LEU A 290 -14.32 -2.95 -8.38
C LEU A 290 -15.38 -3.73 -9.15
N LYS A 291 -16.64 -3.32 -9.01
CA LYS A 291 -17.72 -3.75 -9.89
C LYS A 291 -18.11 -2.60 -10.82
N MET A 292 -17.79 -2.77 -12.09
CA MET A 292 -18.15 -1.84 -13.17
C MET A 292 -19.55 -2.12 -13.72
N PRO A 293 -20.24 -1.13 -14.31
CA PRO A 293 -21.50 -1.36 -14.99
C PRO A 293 -21.31 -2.14 -16.30
N GLY A 294 -22.22 -3.08 -16.57
CA GLY A 294 -22.27 -3.81 -17.84
C GLY A 294 -21.18 -4.86 -18.01
N GLN A 295 -20.77 -5.09 -19.25
CA GLN A 295 -19.78 -6.10 -19.62
C GLN A 295 -18.36 -5.53 -19.58
N MET A 296 -17.47 -6.21 -18.88
CA MET A 296 -16.04 -5.87 -18.84
C MET A 296 -15.37 -6.03 -20.22
N ILE A 297 -14.52 -5.05 -20.56
CA ILE A 297 -13.68 -5.03 -21.78
C ILE A 297 -12.23 -5.32 -21.42
N SER A 298 -11.66 -4.56 -20.49
CA SER A 298 -10.26 -4.68 -20.09
C SER A 298 -10.06 -4.16 -18.67
N ALA A 299 -9.03 -4.65 -17.99
CA ALA A 299 -8.53 -4.10 -16.73
C ALA A 299 -7.03 -4.38 -16.62
N ASN A 300 -6.29 -3.56 -15.88
CA ASN A 300 -4.88 -3.81 -15.58
C ASN A 300 -4.69 -4.74 -14.36
N THR A 301 -5.57 -5.73 -14.22
CA THR A 301 -5.45 -6.81 -13.24
C THR A 301 -5.95 -8.11 -13.86
N THR A 302 -5.36 -9.22 -13.43
CA THR A 302 -5.81 -10.57 -13.73
C THR A 302 -6.63 -11.17 -12.59
N PHE A 303 -6.56 -10.60 -11.37
CA PHE A 303 -7.29 -11.10 -10.21
C PHE A 303 -8.78 -10.76 -10.30
N ARG A 304 -9.63 -11.75 -9.97
CA ARG A 304 -11.08 -11.63 -9.97
C ARG A 304 -11.68 -12.37 -8.80
N ASP A 305 -12.70 -11.78 -8.18
CA ASP A 305 -13.60 -12.45 -7.24
C ASP A 305 -15.03 -12.32 -7.75
N ARG A 306 -15.57 -13.43 -8.28
CA ARG A 306 -16.88 -13.48 -8.93
C ARG A 306 -17.00 -12.42 -10.04
N GLU A 307 -17.80 -11.38 -9.82
CA GLU A 307 -18.05 -10.28 -10.76
C GLU A 307 -17.14 -9.06 -10.53
N TYR A 308 -16.28 -9.10 -9.52
CA TYR A 308 -15.41 -7.99 -9.13
C TYR A 308 -14.01 -8.16 -9.74
N LEU A 309 -13.45 -7.05 -10.23
CA LEU A 309 -12.03 -6.92 -10.54
C LEU A 309 -11.29 -6.65 -9.24
N VAL A 310 -10.12 -7.28 -9.05
CA VAL A 310 -9.42 -7.23 -7.76
C VAL A 310 -8.01 -6.68 -7.93
N TRP A 311 -7.59 -5.79 -7.04
CA TRP A 311 -6.21 -5.33 -6.90
C TRP A 311 -5.76 -5.47 -5.46
N LYS A 312 -4.49 -5.85 -5.27
CA LYS A 312 -3.80 -5.62 -3.99
C LYS A 312 -3.32 -4.17 -3.97
N VAL A 313 -3.60 -3.46 -2.89
CA VAL A 313 -3.08 -2.13 -2.60
C VAL A 313 -2.40 -2.20 -1.23
N ASP A 314 -1.14 -1.79 -1.18
CA ASP A 314 -0.31 -1.74 0.02
C ASP A 314 0.77 -0.66 -0.16
N ALA A 315 1.42 -0.25 0.92
CA ALA A 315 2.43 0.81 0.89
C ALA A 315 3.63 0.46 -0.01
N TYR A 316 3.97 -0.83 -0.14
CA TYR A 316 5.03 -1.28 -1.05
C TYR A 316 4.80 -0.81 -2.49
N ARG A 317 3.58 -0.96 -3.02
CA ARG A 317 3.23 -0.51 -4.39
C ARG A 317 3.37 0.99 -4.61
N LEU A 318 3.34 1.77 -3.54
CA LEU A 318 3.44 3.23 -3.54
C LEU A 318 4.88 3.73 -3.40
N LEU A 319 5.87 2.84 -3.24
CA LEU A 319 7.30 3.19 -3.18
C LEU A 319 7.88 3.53 -4.57
N ALA A 320 7.35 2.95 -5.64
CA ALA A 320 7.89 3.04 -7.00
C ALA A 320 7.11 4.01 -7.92
N GLY A 321 6.54 5.07 -7.34
CA GLY A 321 5.68 6.01 -8.05
C GLY A 321 4.19 5.78 -7.78
N GLU A 322 3.36 6.47 -8.55
CA GLU A 322 1.90 6.29 -8.51
C GLU A 322 1.51 4.85 -8.88
N TYR A 323 0.48 4.33 -8.22
CA TYR A 323 -0.08 3.01 -8.51
C TYR A 323 -1.49 3.15 -9.08
N SER A 324 -1.70 2.65 -10.31
CA SER A 324 -2.93 2.86 -11.06
C SER A 324 -3.81 1.61 -11.12
N LEU A 325 -5.11 1.80 -10.91
CA LEU A 325 -6.16 0.80 -11.09
C LEU A 325 -7.01 1.25 -12.28
N THR A 326 -7.02 0.50 -13.37
CA THR A 326 -7.75 0.89 -14.58
C THR A 326 -8.68 -0.21 -15.06
N ALA A 327 -9.89 0.18 -15.45
CA ALA A 327 -10.92 -0.73 -15.92
C ALA A 327 -11.79 -0.09 -17.00
N ARG A 328 -12.17 -0.86 -18.01
CA ARG A 328 -13.11 -0.45 -19.06
C ARG A 328 -14.25 -1.43 -19.18
N SER A 329 -15.47 -0.92 -19.28
CA SER A 329 -16.68 -1.72 -19.50
C SER A 329 -17.61 -1.06 -20.50
N ARG A 330 -18.66 -1.78 -20.93
CA ARG A 330 -19.73 -1.26 -21.79
C ARG A 330 -21.11 -1.74 -21.36
N VAL A 331 -22.09 -0.89 -21.54
CA VAL A 331 -23.52 -1.18 -21.32
C VAL A 331 -24.27 -1.02 -22.64
N PRO A 332 -25.13 -1.98 -23.05
CA PRO A 332 -25.96 -1.82 -24.24
C PRO A 332 -27.06 -0.77 -24.02
N ASN A 333 -27.25 0.11 -25.00
CA ASN A 333 -28.36 1.05 -25.03
C ASN A 333 -29.59 0.34 -25.61
N VAL A 334 -30.32 -0.40 -24.76
CA VAL A 334 -31.45 -1.25 -25.20
C VAL A 334 -32.48 -0.46 -26.03
N TRP A 335 -32.77 0.78 -25.64
CA TRP A 335 -33.68 1.65 -26.41
C TRP A 335 -33.19 1.90 -27.84
N ALA A 336 -31.88 2.03 -28.06
CA ALA A 336 -31.31 2.30 -29.37
C ALA A 336 -31.40 1.07 -30.27
N PHE A 337 -31.26 -0.14 -29.70
CA PHE A 337 -31.52 -1.38 -30.41
C PHE A 337 -33.00 -1.50 -30.82
N ILE A 338 -33.93 -1.22 -29.91
CA ILE A 338 -35.37 -1.25 -30.18
C ILE A 338 -35.72 -0.25 -31.29
N LEU A 339 -35.27 1.01 -31.16
CA LEU A 339 -35.54 2.06 -32.13
C LEU A 339 -34.98 1.70 -33.51
N THR A 340 -33.75 1.20 -33.57
CA THR A 340 -33.13 0.77 -34.83
C THR A 340 -33.93 -0.38 -35.45
N GLY A 341 -34.37 -1.36 -34.65
CA GLY A 341 -35.22 -2.46 -35.11
C GLY A 341 -36.56 -1.98 -35.68
N VAL A 342 -37.23 -1.05 -35.01
CA VAL A 342 -38.50 -0.45 -35.47
C VAL A 342 -38.29 0.29 -36.79
N LEU A 343 -37.24 1.09 -36.93
CA LEU A 343 -36.94 1.83 -38.17
C LEU A 343 -36.66 0.88 -39.35
N ILE A 344 -35.95 -0.22 -39.10
CA ILE A 344 -35.71 -1.27 -40.12
C ILE A 344 -37.04 -1.90 -40.56
N LEU A 345 -37.90 -2.28 -39.62
CA LEU A 345 -39.21 -2.89 -39.92
C LEU A 345 -40.13 -1.93 -40.71
N LEU A 346 -40.15 -0.65 -40.35
CA LEU A 346 -40.90 0.38 -41.09
C LEU A 346 -40.35 0.55 -42.52
N GLY A 347 -39.03 0.56 -42.68
CA GLY A 347 -38.38 0.64 -43.99
C GLY A 347 -38.74 -0.56 -44.88
N ILE A 348 -38.70 -1.77 -44.33
CA ILE A 348 -39.11 -3.00 -45.03
C ILE A 348 -40.59 -2.93 -45.39
N GLY A 349 -41.46 -2.54 -44.46
CA GLY A 349 -42.90 -2.41 -44.70
C GLY A 349 -43.24 -1.40 -45.81
N PHE A 350 -42.55 -0.26 -45.84
CA PHE A 350 -42.71 0.73 -46.91
C PHE A 350 -42.22 0.18 -48.26
N TRP A 351 -41.11 -0.57 -48.28
CA TRP A 351 -40.59 -1.18 -49.51
C TRP A 351 -41.52 -2.25 -50.06
N ILE A 352 -42.10 -3.09 -49.20
CA ILE A 352 -43.09 -4.10 -49.58
C ILE A 352 -44.36 -3.44 -50.13
N LYS A 353 -44.85 -2.36 -49.51
CA LYS A 353 -46.06 -1.64 -49.98
C LYS A 353 -45.86 -0.91 -51.32
N LYS A 354 -44.62 -0.61 -51.69
CA LYS A 354 -44.28 0.11 -52.92
C LYS A 354 -44.01 -0.82 -54.12
N ARG A 355 -43.81 -2.12 -53.86
CA ARG A 355 -43.97 -3.18 -54.86
C ARG A 355 -45.44 -3.53 -54.99
#